data_AF-C1BE99-F1
#
_entry.id   AF-C1BE99-F1
#
_cell.length_a   1.000
_cell.length_b   1.000
_cell.length_c   1.000
_cell.angle_alpha   90.00
_cell.angle_beta   90.00
_cell.angle_gamma   90.00
#
_symmetry.space_group_name_H-M   'P 1'
#
loop_
_entity.id
_entity.type
_entity.pdbx_description
1 polymer ?
#
loop_
_entity_poly.entity_id
_entity_poly.type
_entity_poly.pdbx_seq_one_letter_code
_entity_poly.pdbx_strand_id
1 'polypeptide(L)'
;MTMTNEQTNRAVAQMTGDPMSEEEREPTAAEILEWRRDAVFLPEEDATPDEFPSLYNLSAGFMFGGMVRPLEPSPPEYVALSMPHNAGPEFELAVGKWNMLWESAQFRRRFFDVDDLPDQLAKLAELGDVNVTLVPRTRSRYFEYAPLMHLLPKRVLDMFGLPTLRRGQWPFMADNAGVDDFLPADFAARLTRAWAWTVWPHLESGSKMKAFSDDDPVRLLTHNLDFWVPAVTAVIQDRLRDFDEVDKGKTAGPVTLEDGSVLEAAVAGNPRKGGPVWFGEDDAREALVETVEAADRIGQLRGILDAVRSHRIEDDFSSHWSYAREDFERKLHGKRRKIKVTFVELTDTIPVQGPESEIVGNVVTNDFLALLDARNRQIVVLLNSGVTSKSEIAEMLGYASHSAVSKRLAQIRREAETFFDRN
;
A
#
# COMPACT_ATOMS: atom_id res chain seq x y z
N MET A 1 -65.23 55.96 -2.19
CA MET A 1 -66.27 55.99 -3.24
C MET A 1 -65.67 56.65 -4.48
N THR A 2 -65.57 56.08 -5.67
CA THR A 2 -65.91 54.74 -6.18
C THR A 2 -65.21 54.62 -7.54
N MET A 3 -64.57 53.46 -7.74
CA MET A 3 -64.27 52.70 -8.97
C MET A 3 -64.67 53.30 -10.34
N THR A 4 -63.74 53.40 -11.31
CA THR A 4 -63.31 52.41 -12.35
C THR A 4 -63.63 53.05 -13.73
N ASN A 5 -63.11 52.68 -14.91
CA ASN A 5 -62.64 51.39 -15.38
C ASN A 5 -61.90 51.55 -16.73
N GLU A 6 -61.27 50.46 -17.17
CA GLU A 6 -61.06 50.10 -18.58
C GLU A 6 -60.03 50.89 -19.40
N GLN A 7 -58.75 50.50 -19.28
CA GLN A 7 -57.90 50.26 -20.48
C GLN A 7 -56.50 49.68 -20.17
N THR A 8 -56.09 49.58 -18.92
CA THR A 8 -54.71 49.17 -18.57
C THR A 8 -54.55 47.69 -18.18
N ASN A 9 -55.43 46.80 -18.65
CA ASN A 9 -55.44 45.38 -18.23
C ASN A 9 -55.12 44.38 -19.35
N ARG A 10 -54.30 44.77 -20.33
CA ARG A 10 -53.83 43.85 -21.39
C ARG A 10 -52.32 43.87 -21.67
N ALA A 11 -51.53 44.50 -20.79
CA ALA A 11 -50.06 44.59 -20.95
C ALA A 11 -49.26 43.90 -19.82
N VAL A 12 -49.90 43.10 -18.94
CA VAL A 12 -49.23 42.47 -17.78
C VAL A 12 -49.48 40.95 -17.71
N ALA A 13 -49.83 40.30 -18.83
CA ALA A 13 -50.08 38.84 -18.88
C ALA A 13 -49.18 38.10 -19.89
N GLN A 14 -48.05 38.69 -20.27
CA GLN A 14 -47.02 38.05 -21.09
C GLN A 14 -45.64 38.54 -20.62
N MET A 15 -45.20 38.08 -19.45
CA MET A 15 -43.79 38.09 -19.03
C MET A 15 -43.66 37.27 -17.73
N THR A 16 -44.17 36.04 -17.77
CA THR A 16 -43.86 35.01 -16.77
C THR A 16 -43.49 33.77 -17.55
N GLY A 17 -42.20 33.56 -17.69
CA GLY A 17 -41.62 32.48 -18.48
C GLY A 17 -40.21 32.86 -18.94
N ASP A 18 -39.39 33.42 -18.04
CA ASP A 18 -37.96 33.18 -18.18
C ASP A 18 -37.77 31.67 -17.90
N PRO A 19 -37.20 30.90 -18.84
CA PRO A 19 -36.79 29.55 -18.51
C PRO A 19 -35.71 29.68 -17.43
N MET A 20 -35.94 29.09 -16.26
CA MET A 20 -34.86 28.93 -15.30
C MET A 20 -33.66 28.33 -16.04
N SER A 21 -32.52 29.00 -15.95
CA SER A 21 -31.26 28.53 -16.50
C SER A 21 -31.03 27.09 -16.07
N GLU A 22 -30.62 26.23 -17.00
CA GLU A 22 -30.23 24.84 -16.75
C GLU A 22 -29.05 24.71 -15.77
N GLU A 23 -28.49 25.82 -15.27
CA GLU A 23 -27.32 25.88 -14.39
C GLU A 23 -27.62 25.63 -12.89
N GLU A 24 -28.89 25.59 -12.44
CA GLU A 24 -29.23 25.38 -11.02
C GLU A 24 -29.86 24.01 -10.70
N ARG A 25 -29.88 23.07 -11.65
CA ARG A 25 -30.41 21.73 -11.40
C ARG A 25 -29.40 20.90 -10.61
N GLU A 26 -29.83 20.30 -9.49
CA GLU A 26 -29.01 19.28 -8.81
C GLU A 26 -28.71 18.13 -9.78
N PRO A 27 -27.43 17.73 -9.91
CA PRO A 27 -27.03 16.63 -10.78
C PRO A 27 -27.77 15.34 -10.39
N THR A 28 -28.23 14.60 -11.40
CA THR A 28 -28.77 13.27 -11.20
C THR A 28 -27.67 12.28 -10.83
N ALA A 29 -28.06 11.19 -10.17
CA ALA A 29 -27.16 10.09 -9.86
C ALA A 29 -26.42 9.52 -11.10
N ALA A 30 -27.06 9.56 -12.27
CA ALA A 30 -26.44 9.12 -13.52
C ALA A 30 -25.34 10.08 -13.99
N GLU A 31 -25.58 11.40 -13.96
CA GLU A 31 -24.57 12.42 -14.30
C GLU A 31 -23.40 12.37 -13.32
N ILE A 32 -23.66 12.22 -12.01
CA ILE A 32 -22.61 12.06 -10.99
C ILE A 32 -21.78 10.81 -11.27
N LEU A 33 -22.41 9.67 -11.59
CA LEU A 33 -21.71 8.44 -11.92
C LEU A 33 -20.84 8.59 -13.17
N GLU A 34 -21.34 9.27 -14.20
CA GLU A 34 -20.61 9.55 -15.44
C GLU A 34 -19.40 10.46 -15.16
N TRP A 35 -19.56 11.54 -14.41
CA TRP A 35 -18.44 12.40 -14.02
C TRP A 35 -17.38 11.66 -13.21
N ARG A 36 -17.78 10.80 -12.27
CA ARG A 36 -16.86 9.94 -11.52
C ARG A 36 -16.12 8.99 -12.45
N ARG A 37 -16.81 8.39 -13.41
CA ARG A 37 -16.22 7.51 -14.41
C ARG A 37 -15.16 8.24 -15.25
N ASP A 38 -15.48 9.43 -15.75
CA ASP A 38 -14.58 10.25 -16.57
C ASP A 38 -13.36 10.76 -15.78
N ALA A 39 -13.51 10.95 -14.47
CA ALA A 39 -12.42 11.30 -13.56
C ALA A 39 -11.47 10.11 -13.29
N VAL A 40 -11.93 8.87 -13.44
CA VAL A 40 -11.14 7.65 -13.18
C VAL A 40 -10.37 7.19 -14.41
N PHE A 41 -11.03 7.08 -15.56
CA PHE A 41 -10.44 6.48 -16.76
C PHE A 41 -9.69 7.52 -17.60
N LEU A 42 -8.54 7.11 -18.12
CA LEU A 42 -7.81 7.90 -19.11
C LEU A 42 -8.40 7.60 -20.51
N PRO A 43 -8.78 8.63 -21.30
CA PRO A 43 -9.18 8.43 -22.69
C PRO A 43 -8.09 7.70 -23.50
N GLU A 44 -8.48 6.87 -24.46
CA GLU A 44 -7.52 6.04 -25.21
C GLU A 44 -6.54 6.90 -26.01
N GLU A 45 -7.00 8.03 -26.54
CA GLU A 45 -6.19 9.00 -27.28
C GLU A 45 -5.10 9.66 -26.41
N ASP A 46 -5.31 9.75 -25.10
CA ASP A 46 -4.39 10.38 -24.14
C ASP A 46 -3.37 9.36 -23.56
N ALA A 47 -3.61 8.06 -23.74
CA ALA A 47 -2.75 6.99 -23.23
C ALA A 47 -1.52 6.74 -24.13
N THR A 48 -0.80 7.81 -24.45
CA THR A 48 0.38 7.77 -25.35
C THR A 48 1.60 7.16 -24.63
N PRO A 49 2.52 6.49 -25.33
CA PRO A 49 3.74 5.94 -24.72
C PRO A 49 4.66 6.98 -24.08
N ASP A 50 4.57 8.25 -24.48
CA ASP A 50 5.40 9.33 -23.97
C ASP A 50 4.85 9.91 -22.64
N GLU A 51 3.55 9.75 -22.38
CA GLU A 51 2.89 10.31 -21.19
C GLU A 51 2.36 9.23 -20.22
N PHE A 52 2.11 8.01 -20.72
CA PHE A 52 1.61 6.87 -19.96
C PHE A 52 2.63 5.72 -19.94
N PRO A 53 2.83 5.03 -18.81
CA PRO A 53 2.15 5.21 -17.53
C PRO A 53 2.76 6.35 -16.70
N SER A 54 2.05 6.84 -15.68
CA SER A 54 2.51 7.97 -14.88
C SER A 54 2.09 7.90 -13.41
N LEU A 55 3.00 8.37 -12.54
CA LEU A 55 2.77 8.55 -11.12
C LEU A 55 3.26 9.94 -10.69
N TYR A 56 2.47 10.63 -9.87
CA TYR A 56 2.76 12.00 -9.44
C TYR A 56 2.77 12.14 -7.92
N ASN A 57 3.53 13.11 -7.41
CA ASN A 57 3.53 13.53 -6.02
C ASN A 57 3.07 14.98 -5.88
N LEU A 58 2.20 15.23 -4.90
CA LEU A 58 1.81 16.58 -4.52
C LEU A 58 2.69 17.07 -3.36
N SER A 59 3.31 18.24 -3.55
CA SER A 59 4.20 18.86 -2.57
C SER A 59 3.51 19.17 -1.24
N ALA A 60 4.18 18.87 -0.13
CA ALA A 60 3.84 19.41 1.19
C ALA A 60 3.87 20.94 1.24
N GLY A 61 4.64 21.59 0.37
CA GLY A 61 4.73 23.04 0.27
C GLY A 61 3.44 23.75 -0.12
N PHE A 62 2.40 23.03 -0.56
CA PHE A 62 1.08 23.61 -0.73
C PHE A 62 0.42 23.96 0.61
N MET A 63 0.63 23.15 1.66
CA MET A 63 -0.01 23.32 2.97
C MET A 63 0.96 23.71 4.10
N PHE A 64 2.21 23.26 4.03
CA PHE A 64 3.17 23.37 5.11
C PHE A 64 4.26 24.39 4.80
N GLY A 65 4.62 25.19 5.82
CA GLY A 65 5.70 26.19 5.74
C GLY A 65 7.09 25.63 6.06
N GLY A 66 7.20 24.36 6.44
CA GLY A 66 8.46 23.70 6.79
C GLY A 66 8.25 22.21 7.03
N MET A 67 9.33 21.44 6.93
CA MET A 67 9.36 20.00 7.14
C MET A 67 10.36 19.63 8.22
N VAL A 68 10.04 18.58 8.97
CA VAL A 68 10.96 17.84 9.83
C VAL A 68 11.38 16.62 9.04
N ARG A 69 12.66 16.38 8.82
CA ARG A 69 13.17 15.21 8.09
C ARG A 69 14.06 14.39 8.99
N PRO A 70 13.84 13.07 9.13
CA PRO A 70 14.77 12.23 9.84
C PRO A 70 16.12 12.19 9.12
N LEU A 71 17.20 12.04 9.88
CA LEU A 71 18.52 11.71 9.33
C LEU A 71 18.52 10.30 8.72
N GLU A 72 17.82 9.37 9.39
CA GLU A 72 17.63 7.99 8.96
C GLU A 72 16.12 7.67 8.96
N PRO A 73 15.43 7.77 7.81
CA PRO A 73 14.02 7.44 7.72
C PRO A 73 13.81 5.92 7.83
N SER A 74 12.92 5.49 8.73
CA SER A 74 12.45 4.10 8.75
C SER A 74 11.71 3.77 7.43
N PRO A 75 11.60 2.50 7.00
CA PRO A 75 10.73 2.14 5.89
C PRO A 75 9.26 2.49 6.18
N PRO A 76 8.49 2.99 5.21
CA PRO A 76 7.06 3.25 5.41
C PRO A 76 6.25 1.97 5.41
N GLU A 77 5.31 1.87 6.34
CA GLU A 77 4.36 0.79 6.42
C GLU A 77 2.96 1.26 6.00
N TYR A 78 2.26 0.47 5.18
CA TYR A 78 0.94 0.85 4.67
C TYR A 78 -0.14 0.38 5.65
N VAL A 79 -0.94 1.31 6.15
CA VAL A 79 -2.05 1.03 7.06
C VAL A 79 -3.36 1.30 6.34
N ALA A 80 -4.12 0.23 6.10
CA ALA A 80 -5.42 0.27 5.44
C ALA A 80 -6.53 0.63 6.44
N LEU A 81 -7.08 1.84 6.32
CA LEU A 81 -8.15 2.37 7.16
C LEU A 81 -9.51 2.24 6.51
N SER A 82 -10.55 1.94 7.30
CA SER A 82 -11.92 2.01 6.80
C SER A 82 -12.31 3.47 6.63
N MET A 83 -12.54 3.88 5.38
CA MET A 83 -12.95 5.24 5.01
C MET A 83 -14.36 5.20 4.45
N PRO A 84 -15.39 5.07 5.29
CA PRO A 84 -16.75 5.00 4.79
C PRO A 84 -17.11 6.33 4.12
N HIS A 85 -17.94 6.28 3.07
CA HIS A 85 -18.30 7.45 2.26
C HIS A 85 -18.98 8.59 3.05
N ASN A 86 -19.38 8.32 4.30
CA ASN A 86 -19.97 9.25 5.26
C ASN A 86 -19.01 9.66 6.40
N ALA A 87 -17.72 9.29 6.34
CA ALA A 87 -16.69 9.68 7.32
C ALA A 87 -16.49 11.20 7.41
N GLY A 88 -17.11 11.95 6.51
CA GLY A 88 -17.01 13.39 6.42
C GLY A 88 -15.70 13.83 5.76
N PRO A 89 -15.69 14.98 5.08
CA PRO A 89 -14.50 15.50 4.40
C PRO A 89 -13.32 15.75 5.36
N GLU A 90 -13.59 15.86 6.66
CA GLU A 90 -12.57 16.08 7.70
C GLU A 90 -11.64 14.87 7.87
N PHE A 91 -12.17 13.64 7.83
CA PHE A 91 -11.36 12.43 7.99
C PHE A 91 -10.41 12.24 6.80
N GLU A 92 -10.94 12.34 5.58
CA GLU A 92 -10.13 12.24 4.36
C GLU A 92 -9.08 13.34 4.29
N LEU A 93 -9.44 14.56 4.68
CA LEU A 93 -8.49 15.67 4.75
C LEU A 93 -7.38 15.41 5.78
N ALA A 94 -7.69 14.83 6.94
CA ALA A 94 -6.71 14.47 7.95
C ALA A 94 -5.74 13.39 7.43
N VAL A 95 -6.26 12.36 6.76
CA VAL A 95 -5.45 11.33 6.09
C VAL A 95 -4.55 11.94 5.01
N GLY A 96 -5.09 12.82 4.17
CA GLY A 96 -4.32 13.51 3.14
C GLY A 96 -3.20 14.36 3.75
N LYS A 97 -3.50 15.17 4.78
CA LYS A 97 -2.48 15.95 5.49
C LYS A 97 -1.39 15.07 6.10
N TRP A 98 -1.76 13.96 6.71
CA TRP A 98 -0.81 12.99 7.26
C TRP A 98 0.13 12.48 6.18
N ASN A 99 -0.43 11.96 5.09
CA ASN A 99 0.36 11.39 4.00
C ASN A 99 1.21 12.43 3.28
N MET A 100 0.74 13.68 3.14
CA MET A 100 1.51 14.75 2.51
C MET A 100 2.85 14.99 3.21
N LEU A 101 2.92 14.74 4.52
CA LEU A 101 4.13 14.83 5.33
C LEU A 101 5.06 13.60 5.17
N TRP A 102 5.06 12.95 4.02
CA TRP A 102 5.87 11.75 3.77
C TRP A 102 7.37 11.96 4.01
N GLU A 103 7.89 13.18 3.77
CA GLU A 103 9.29 13.51 4.04
C GLU A 103 9.63 13.45 5.54
N SER A 104 8.62 13.55 6.41
CA SER A 104 8.78 13.46 7.87
C SER A 104 8.78 12.03 8.39
N ALA A 105 8.44 11.04 7.57
CA ALA A 105 8.55 9.62 7.90
C ALA A 105 8.01 9.29 9.31
N GLN A 106 8.83 8.76 10.21
CA GLN A 106 8.41 8.42 11.57
C GLN A 106 7.97 9.62 12.42
N PHE A 107 8.33 10.85 12.05
CA PHE A 107 7.99 12.07 12.78
C PHE A 107 6.69 12.74 12.33
N ARG A 108 5.90 12.13 11.41
CA ARG A 108 4.64 12.71 10.92
C ARG A 108 3.69 13.13 12.04
N ARG A 109 3.53 12.29 13.06
CA ARG A 109 2.62 12.55 14.20
C ARG A 109 2.94 13.86 14.93
N ARG A 110 4.18 14.35 14.85
CA ARG A 110 4.66 15.58 15.53
C ARG A 110 4.06 16.87 14.93
N PHE A 111 3.38 16.79 13.78
CA PHE A 111 2.71 17.92 13.14
C PHE A 111 1.25 18.08 13.55
N PHE A 112 0.73 17.14 14.34
CA PHE A 112 -0.68 17.09 14.71
C PHE A 112 -0.82 17.18 16.23
N ASP A 113 -1.83 17.93 16.65
CA ASP A 113 -2.37 17.75 18.00
C ASP A 113 -3.22 16.47 18.01
N VAL A 114 -2.95 15.56 18.95
CA VAL A 114 -3.65 14.27 19.03
C VAL A 114 -5.13 14.49 19.36
N ASP A 115 -5.45 15.55 20.11
CA ASP A 115 -6.83 15.87 20.49
C ASP A 115 -7.66 16.40 19.30
N ASP A 116 -7.00 16.86 18.24
CA ASP A 116 -7.63 17.34 17.00
C ASP A 116 -7.69 16.27 15.89
N LEU A 117 -7.10 15.09 16.12
CA LEU A 117 -7.11 14.00 15.14
C LEU A 117 -8.39 13.17 15.25
N PRO A 118 -8.93 12.66 14.13
CA PRO A 118 -9.97 11.65 14.18
C PRO A 118 -9.50 10.40 14.93
N ASP A 119 -10.39 9.75 15.68
CA ASP A 119 -10.08 8.63 16.60
C ASP A 119 -9.12 7.57 16.02
N GLN A 120 -9.31 7.15 14.76
CA GLN A 120 -8.42 6.15 14.14
C GLN A 120 -6.99 6.67 13.95
N LEU A 121 -6.83 7.94 13.58
CA LEU A 121 -5.52 8.57 13.41
C LEU A 121 -4.90 8.90 14.77
N ALA A 122 -5.70 9.29 15.76
CA ALA A 122 -5.25 9.52 17.12
C ALA A 122 -4.61 8.25 17.71
N LYS A 123 -5.28 7.09 17.57
CA LYS A 123 -4.72 5.78 17.98
C LYS A 123 -3.38 5.46 17.31
N LEU A 124 -3.21 5.80 16.03
CA LEU A 124 -1.95 5.62 15.33
C LEU A 124 -0.87 6.60 15.82
N ALA A 125 -1.25 7.84 16.10
CA ALA A 125 -0.35 8.85 16.66
C ALA A 125 0.14 8.48 18.07
N GLU A 126 -0.70 7.81 18.88
CA GLU A 126 -0.36 7.31 20.21
C GLU A 126 0.71 6.21 20.20
N LEU A 127 0.91 5.51 19.07
CA LEU A 127 2.01 4.55 18.91
C LEU A 127 3.40 5.22 18.89
N GLY A 128 3.44 6.55 18.84
CA GLY A 128 4.66 7.33 18.84
C GLY A 128 5.20 7.55 17.44
N ASP A 129 6.52 7.65 17.33
CA ASP A 129 7.18 8.01 16.09
C ASP A 129 7.32 6.75 15.19
N VAL A 130 6.25 6.45 14.44
CA VAL A 130 6.17 5.32 13.48
C VAL A 130 5.98 5.82 12.05
N ASN A 131 6.68 5.21 11.08
CA ASN A 131 6.58 5.63 9.68
C ASN A 131 5.39 4.92 8.99
N VAL A 132 4.23 5.56 9.04
CA VAL A 132 3.00 5.02 8.45
C VAL A 132 2.52 5.84 7.26
N THR A 133 2.17 5.16 6.18
CA THR A 133 1.39 5.70 5.05
C THR A 133 -0.03 5.14 5.13
N LEU A 134 -1.02 6.03 5.16
CA LEU A 134 -2.42 5.64 5.30
C LEU A 134 -3.05 5.43 3.93
N VAL A 135 -3.85 4.38 3.78
CA VAL A 135 -4.59 4.12 2.53
C VAL A 135 -6.02 3.66 2.84
N PRO A 136 -6.98 3.89 1.93
CA PRO A 136 -8.32 3.35 2.09
C PRO A 136 -8.32 1.82 1.98
N ARG A 137 -8.94 1.15 2.96
CA ARG A 137 -9.28 -0.27 2.89
C ARG A 137 -10.38 -0.45 1.85
N THR A 138 -10.02 -1.05 0.73
CA THR A 138 -10.88 -1.24 -0.45
C THR A 138 -10.96 -2.71 -0.83
N ARG A 139 -11.98 -3.10 -1.62
CA ARG A 139 -12.11 -4.47 -2.10
C ARG A 139 -10.94 -4.86 -3.00
N SER A 140 -10.49 -3.94 -3.84
CA SER A 140 -9.40 -4.17 -4.79
C SER A 140 -8.00 -4.06 -4.19
N ARG A 141 -7.86 -3.47 -2.98
CA ARG A 141 -6.58 -3.00 -2.42
C ARG A 141 -5.82 -2.07 -3.38
N TYR A 142 -6.55 -1.36 -4.25
CA TYR A 142 -5.95 -0.52 -5.30
C TYR A 142 -4.95 0.48 -4.75
N PHE A 143 -5.27 1.17 -3.66
CA PHE A 143 -4.40 2.23 -3.12
C PHE A 143 -3.08 1.71 -2.54
N GLU A 144 -3.02 0.44 -2.16
CA GLU A 144 -1.79 -0.23 -1.74
C GLU A 144 -0.92 -0.58 -2.96
N TYR A 145 -1.56 -0.98 -4.06
CA TYR A 145 -0.89 -1.44 -5.27
C TYR A 145 -0.79 -0.41 -6.39
N ALA A 146 -1.30 0.81 -6.17
CA ALA A 146 -1.34 1.87 -7.17
C ALA A 146 0.06 2.16 -7.75
N PRO A 147 1.15 2.25 -6.96
CA PRO A 147 2.50 2.37 -7.50
C PRO A 147 2.89 1.29 -8.51
N LEU A 148 2.53 0.02 -8.25
CA LEU A 148 2.85 -1.10 -9.14
C LEU A 148 2.00 -1.06 -10.41
N MET A 149 0.71 -0.74 -10.29
CA MET A 149 -0.17 -0.59 -11.44
C MET A 149 0.29 0.54 -12.36
N HIS A 150 0.66 1.68 -11.79
CA HIS A 150 1.09 2.88 -12.53
C HIS A 150 2.52 2.80 -13.06
N LEU A 151 3.18 1.64 -12.95
CA LEU A 151 4.39 1.30 -13.71
C LEU A 151 4.08 0.48 -14.97
N LEU A 152 2.87 -0.09 -15.10
CA LEU A 152 2.55 -0.99 -16.19
C LEU A 152 2.17 -0.21 -17.46
N PRO A 153 2.82 -0.49 -18.61
CA PRO A 153 2.46 0.15 -19.86
C PRO A 153 1.07 -0.31 -20.33
N LYS A 154 0.40 0.52 -21.13
CA LYS A 154 -0.99 0.27 -21.59
C LYS A 154 -1.14 -1.13 -22.20
N ARG A 155 -0.18 -1.55 -23.02
CA ARG A 155 -0.18 -2.89 -23.66
C ARG A 155 -0.28 -4.03 -22.65
N VAL A 156 0.33 -3.89 -21.47
CA VAL A 156 0.29 -4.89 -20.40
C VAL A 156 -1.06 -4.83 -19.69
N LEU A 157 -1.58 -3.63 -19.43
CA LEU A 157 -2.92 -3.47 -18.87
C LEU A 157 -3.98 -4.13 -19.76
N ASP A 158 -3.96 -3.83 -21.06
CA ASP A 158 -4.88 -4.42 -22.05
C ASP A 158 -4.78 -5.95 -22.07
N MET A 159 -3.54 -6.48 -22.10
CA MET A 159 -3.27 -7.92 -22.13
C MET A 159 -3.86 -8.68 -20.93
N PHE A 160 -3.90 -8.06 -19.76
CA PHE A 160 -4.44 -8.66 -18.53
C PHE A 160 -5.85 -8.18 -18.18
N GLY A 161 -6.48 -7.37 -19.04
CA GLY A 161 -7.82 -6.82 -18.83
C GLY A 161 -7.88 -5.88 -17.63
N LEU A 162 -6.82 -5.13 -17.37
CA LEU A 162 -6.78 -4.05 -16.38
C LEU A 162 -7.17 -2.73 -17.05
N PRO A 163 -7.86 -1.83 -16.32
CA PRO A 163 -8.25 -0.55 -16.89
C PRO A 163 -7.08 0.41 -17.06
N THR A 164 -7.14 1.25 -18.09
CA THR A 164 -6.26 2.42 -18.23
C THR A 164 -6.82 3.55 -17.36
N LEU A 165 -6.16 3.79 -16.23
CA LEU A 165 -6.56 4.83 -15.28
C LEU A 165 -5.81 6.13 -15.57
N ARG A 166 -6.38 7.25 -15.16
CA ARG A 166 -5.64 8.52 -15.10
C ARG A 166 -4.45 8.40 -14.16
N ARG A 167 -3.51 9.35 -14.31
CA ARG A 167 -2.26 9.43 -13.53
C ARG A 167 -2.45 9.05 -12.06
N GLY A 168 -1.59 8.16 -11.58
CA GLY A 168 -1.56 7.80 -10.18
C GLY A 168 -1.05 8.94 -9.30
N GLN A 169 -1.41 8.89 -8.03
CA GLN A 169 -0.89 9.79 -7.01
C GLN A 169 -0.27 8.99 -5.88
N TRP A 170 0.96 9.34 -5.50
CA TRP A 170 1.59 8.83 -4.29
C TRP A 170 2.14 9.96 -3.41
N PRO A 171 1.95 9.90 -2.08
CA PRO A 171 1.09 8.95 -1.38
C PRO A 171 -0.40 9.22 -1.64
N PHE A 172 -1.29 8.35 -1.14
CA PHE A 172 -2.73 8.58 -1.18
C PHE A 172 -3.09 9.90 -0.48
N MET A 173 -3.99 10.69 -1.08
CA MET A 173 -4.41 11.98 -0.51
C MET A 173 -5.92 12.06 -0.32
N ALA A 174 -6.68 11.71 -1.36
CA ALA A 174 -8.13 11.63 -1.36
C ALA A 174 -8.60 10.76 -2.54
N ASP A 175 -9.80 10.20 -2.45
CA ASP A 175 -10.46 9.49 -3.56
C ASP A 175 -11.76 10.19 -3.96
N ASN A 176 -11.64 11.30 -4.69
CA ASN A 176 -12.80 12.08 -5.10
C ASN A 176 -13.72 11.36 -6.10
N ALA A 177 -13.22 10.32 -6.77
CA ALA A 177 -13.93 9.63 -7.83
C ALA A 177 -14.46 8.24 -7.43
N GLY A 178 -13.99 7.69 -6.31
CA GLY A 178 -14.36 6.35 -5.85
C GLY A 178 -13.87 5.29 -6.83
N VAL A 179 -12.56 5.22 -7.05
CA VAL A 179 -11.95 4.35 -8.07
C VAL A 179 -12.32 2.88 -7.91
N ASP A 180 -12.43 2.39 -6.68
CA ASP A 180 -12.71 0.97 -6.37
C ASP A 180 -14.03 0.46 -6.96
N ASP A 181 -15.02 1.35 -7.12
CA ASP A 181 -16.34 1.03 -7.70
C ASP A 181 -16.24 0.64 -9.18
N PHE A 182 -15.19 1.11 -9.86
CA PHE A 182 -15.00 0.89 -11.30
C PHE A 182 -13.99 -0.21 -11.61
N LEU A 183 -13.32 -0.78 -10.60
CA LEU A 183 -12.31 -1.81 -10.78
C LEU A 183 -12.95 -3.21 -10.88
N PRO A 184 -12.39 -4.12 -11.70
CA PRO A 184 -12.88 -5.49 -11.82
C PRO A 184 -12.97 -6.23 -10.46
N ALA A 185 -13.89 -7.19 -10.37
CA ALA A 185 -14.06 -8.04 -9.19
C ALA A 185 -12.73 -8.75 -8.81
N ASP A 186 -11.98 -9.17 -9.82
CA ASP A 186 -10.71 -9.89 -9.74
C ASP A 186 -9.49 -9.00 -9.99
N PHE A 187 -9.60 -7.68 -9.74
CA PHE A 187 -8.53 -6.69 -9.99
C PHE A 187 -7.17 -7.14 -9.44
N ALA A 188 -7.08 -7.49 -8.16
CA ALA A 188 -5.82 -7.89 -7.53
C ALA A 188 -5.19 -9.10 -8.24
N ALA A 189 -5.99 -10.10 -8.60
CA ALA A 189 -5.50 -11.28 -9.33
C ALA A 189 -5.00 -10.92 -10.74
N ARG A 190 -5.64 -9.98 -11.44
CA ARG A 190 -5.18 -9.48 -12.74
C ARG A 190 -3.86 -8.71 -12.60
N LEU A 191 -3.76 -7.84 -11.60
CA LEU A 191 -2.56 -7.05 -11.31
C LEU A 191 -1.38 -7.94 -10.92
N THR A 192 -1.60 -8.94 -10.07
CA THR A 192 -0.63 -9.97 -9.73
C THR A 192 -0.03 -10.64 -10.96
N ARG A 193 -0.86 -11.06 -11.94
CA ARG A 193 -0.36 -11.68 -13.18
C ARG A 193 0.37 -10.68 -14.08
N ALA A 194 -0.14 -9.45 -14.17
CA ALA A 194 0.45 -8.40 -14.98
C ALA A 194 1.82 -7.94 -14.47
N TRP A 195 1.93 -7.80 -13.15
CA TRP A 195 3.18 -7.50 -12.48
C TRP A 195 4.18 -8.64 -12.63
N ALA A 196 3.77 -9.88 -12.35
CA ALA A 196 4.62 -11.05 -12.49
C ALA A 196 5.18 -11.16 -13.92
N TRP A 197 4.34 -10.96 -14.94
CA TRP A 197 4.77 -10.95 -16.35
C TRP A 197 5.82 -9.87 -16.64
N THR A 198 5.63 -8.68 -16.06
CA THR A 198 6.51 -7.51 -16.27
C THR A 198 7.87 -7.68 -15.59
N VAL A 199 7.90 -8.17 -14.36
CA VAL A 199 9.14 -8.30 -13.59
C VAL A 199 9.94 -9.55 -13.94
N TRP A 200 9.28 -10.61 -14.42
CA TRP A 200 9.92 -11.90 -14.70
C TRP A 200 11.20 -11.84 -15.54
N PRO A 201 11.27 -11.08 -16.66
CA PRO A 201 12.49 -10.99 -17.47
C PRO A 201 13.70 -10.43 -16.72
N HIS A 202 13.49 -9.66 -15.66
CA HIS A 202 14.56 -9.13 -14.81
C HIS A 202 15.08 -10.16 -13.82
N LEU A 203 14.27 -11.18 -13.50
CA LEU A 203 14.67 -12.25 -12.58
C LEU A 203 15.22 -13.44 -13.35
N GLU A 204 14.49 -13.94 -14.35
CA GLU A 204 14.79 -15.15 -15.13
C GLU A 204 14.76 -14.85 -16.64
N SER A 205 15.78 -14.13 -17.12
CA SER A 205 15.89 -13.68 -18.52
C SER A 205 16.01 -14.82 -19.55
N GLY A 206 16.47 -16.00 -19.11
CA GLY A 206 16.73 -17.14 -19.97
C GLY A 206 15.58 -18.13 -20.14
N SER A 207 14.48 -18.01 -19.41
CA SER A 207 13.37 -18.98 -19.48
C SER A 207 12.05 -18.32 -19.19
N LYS A 208 11.01 -18.68 -19.95
CA LYS A 208 9.67 -18.13 -19.75
C LYS A 208 9.06 -18.69 -18.46
N MET A 209 8.28 -17.89 -17.75
CA MET A 209 7.60 -18.28 -16.51
C MET A 209 6.79 -19.59 -16.62
N LYS A 210 6.12 -19.82 -17.76
CA LYS A 210 5.36 -21.06 -18.02
C LYS A 210 6.20 -22.35 -18.03
N ALA A 211 7.52 -22.23 -18.02
CA ALA A 211 8.44 -23.35 -17.92
C ALA A 211 8.55 -23.89 -16.49
N PHE A 212 8.11 -23.12 -15.50
CA PHE A 212 8.17 -23.43 -14.09
C PHE A 212 6.80 -23.90 -13.59
N SER A 213 6.78 -24.73 -12.56
CA SER A 213 5.54 -25.16 -11.92
C SER A 213 4.83 -23.97 -11.27
N ASP A 214 3.57 -24.16 -10.86
CA ASP A 214 2.82 -23.11 -10.14
C ASP A 214 3.39 -22.86 -8.74
N ASP A 215 4.07 -23.86 -8.17
CA ASP A 215 4.68 -23.84 -6.84
C ASP A 215 6.15 -23.40 -6.84
N ASP A 216 6.75 -23.09 -8.01
CA ASP A 216 8.13 -22.59 -8.09
C ASP A 216 8.30 -21.33 -7.22
N PRO A 217 9.27 -21.28 -6.29
CA PRO A 217 9.40 -20.17 -5.36
C PRO A 217 9.63 -18.80 -6.03
N VAL A 218 10.36 -18.75 -7.16
CA VAL A 218 10.57 -17.50 -7.89
C VAL A 218 9.26 -17.03 -8.51
N ARG A 219 8.48 -17.96 -9.08
CA ARG A 219 7.16 -17.67 -9.61
C ARG A 219 6.21 -17.17 -8.53
N LEU A 220 6.13 -17.83 -7.37
CA LEU A 220 5.33 -17.36 -6.24
C LEU A 220 5.73 -15.94 -5.80
N LEU A 221 7.03 -15.68 -5.68
CA LEU A 221 7.56 -14.36 -5.33
C LEU A 221 7.16 -13.27 -6.33
N THR A 222 7.21 -13.55 -7.64
CA THR A 222 6.79 -12.57 -8.66
C THR A 222 5.29 -12.26 -8.60
N HIS A 223 4.47 -13.15 -8.08
CA HIS A 223 3.02 -12.95 -7.93
C HIS A 223 2.65 -12.27 -6.60
N ASN A 224 3.58 -12.20 -5.65
CA ASN A 224 3.35 -11.57 -4.36
C ASN A 224 3.54 -10.05 -4.45
N LEU A 225 2.47 -9.30 -4.71
CA LEU A 225 2.52 -7.83 -4.79
C LEU A 225 3.04 -7.18 -3.50
N ASP A 226 2.71 -7.74 -2.34
CA ASP A 226 3.12 -7.22 -1.02
C ASP A 226 4.65 -7.26 -0.84
N PHE A 227 5.35 -8.18 -1.51
CA PHE A 227 6.82 -8.18 -1.57
C PHE A 227 7.38 -6.99 -2.36
N TRP A 228 6.68 -6.54 -3.39
CA TRP A 228 7.15 -5.48 -4.31
C TRP A 228 6.75 -4.06 -3.87
N VAL A 229 5.68 -3.91 -3.08
CA VAL A 229 5.21 -2.60 -2.58
C VAL A 229 6.30 -1.83 -1.82
N PRO A 230 7.07 -2.44 -0.89
CA PRO A 230 8.15 -1.73 -0.22
C PRO A 230 9.25 -1.27 -1.18
N ALA A 231 9.59 -2.10 -2.18
CA ALA A 231 10.63 -1.80 -3.15
C ALA A 231 10.25 -0.62 -4.05
N VAL A 232 9.05 -0.62 -4.64
CA VAL A 232 8.59 0.50 -5.46
C VAL A 232 8.39 1.76 -4.63
N THR A 233 7.96 1.64 -3.37
CA THR A 233 7.81 2.79 -2.46
C THR A 233 9.17 3.42 -2.14
N ALA A 234 10.20 2.61 -1.95
CA ALA A 234 11.57 3.11 -1.77
C ALA A 234 12.06 3.88 -3.00
N VAL A 235 11.80 3.38 -4.21
CA VAL A 235 12.13 4.08 -5.47
C VAL A 235 11.40 5.42 -5.56
N ILE A 236 10.11 5.46 -5.24
CA ILE A 236 9.34 6.70 -5.23
C ILE A 236 9.99 7.72 -4.27
N GLN A 237 10.29 7.30 -3.04
CA GLN A 237 10.90 8.18 -2.05
C GLN A 237 12.31 8.64 -2.46
N ASP A 238 13.12 7.75 -3.02
CA ASP A 238 14.47 8.08 -3.49
C ASP A 238 14.41 9.13 -4.61
N ARG A 239 13.56 8.94 -5.63
CA ARG A 239 13.36 9.92 -6.70
C ARG A 239 12.85 11.26 -6.18
N LEU A 240 11.88 11.25 -5.27
CA LEU A 240 11.33 12.49 -4.69
C LEU A 240 12.33 13.22 -3.77
N ARG A 241 13.27 12.51 -3.14
CA ARG A 241 14.34 13.14 -2.34
C ARG A 241 15.31 13.96 -3.20
N ASP A 242 15.37 13.73 -4.50
CA ASP A 242 16.20 14.50 -5.41
C ASP A 242 15.52 15.78 -5.91
N PHE A 243 14.22 15.97 -5.60
CA PHE A 243 13.50 17.17 -6.02
C PHE A 243 13.95 18.39 -5.22
N ASP A 244 14.04 19.54 -5.90
CA ASP A 244 14.34 20.82 -5.26
C ASP A 244 13.37 21.14 -4.11
N GLU A 245 13.82 21.98 -3.18
CA GLU A 245 12.94 22.55 -2.16
C GLU A 245 12.08 23.71 -2.70
N VAL A 246 10.87 23.86 -2.16
CA VAL A 246 10.03 25.05 -2.31
C VAL A 246 10.47 26.06 -1.28
N ASP A 247 11.03 27.19 -1.69
CA ASP A 247 11.46 28.23 -0.73
C ASP A 247 10.26 28.74 0.10
N LYS A 248 10.28 28.43 1.39
CA LYS A 248 9.33 28.93 2.41
C LYS A 248 10.04 29.82 3.45
N GLY A 249 11.27 30.23 3.18
CA GLY A 249 12.08 31.02 4.11
C GLY A 249 12.56 30.24 5.34
N LYS A 250 12.58 28.90 5.30
CA LYS A 250 13.15 28.07 6.38
C LYS A 250 14.61 27.77 6.10
N THR A 251 15.47 28.06 7.08
CA THR A 251 16.86 27.64 7.07
C THR A 251 16.96 26.22 7.62
N ALA A 252 17.74 25.37 6.98
CA ALA A 252 18.01 24.03 7.49
C ALA A 252 18.72 24.10 8.85
N GLY A 253 18.25 23.32 9.83
CA GLY A 253 18.80 23.36 11.18
C GLY A 253 18.14 22.38 12.15
N PRO A 254 18.55 22.41 13.43
CA PRO A 254 17.99 21.54 14.47
C PRO A 254 16.48 21.76 14.63
N VAL A 255 15.76 20.70 14.95
CA VAL A 255 14.33 20.75 15.24
C VAL A 255 14.15 20.97 16.73
N THR A 256 13.62 22.13 17.13
CA THR A 256 13.27 22.44 18.52
C THR A 256 11.84 22.04 18.81
N LEU A 257 11.63 21.24 19.85
CA LEU A 257 10.32 20.83 20.35
C LEU A 257 9.71 21.91 21.24
N GLU A 258 8.42 21.80 21.55
CA GLU A 258 7.69 22.78 22.37
C GLU A 258 8.25 22.93 23.79
N ASP A 259 8.83 21.86 24.34
CA ASP A 259 9.51 21.85 25.64
C ASP A 259 10.92 22.48 25.60
N GLY A 260 11.35 22.96 24.43
CA GLY A 260 12.66 23.58 24.20
C GLY A 260 13.79 22.58 23.96
N SER A 261 13.53 21.27 24.02
CA SER A 261 14.52 20.24 23.68
C SER A 261 14.74 20.15 22.16
N VAL A 262 15.84 19.51 21.75
CA VAL A 262 16.19 19.29 20.34
C VAL A 262 15.89 17.84 19.97
N LEU A 263 15.24 17.64 18.82
CA LEU A 263 15.05 16.32 18.24
C LEU A 263 16.31 15.89 17.47
N GLU A 264 17.21 15.19 18.16
CA GLU A 264 18.57 14.83 17.70
C GLU A 264 18.62 14.08 16.36
N ALA A 265 17.59 13.27 16.03
CA ALA A 265 17.55 12.44 14.83
C ALA A 265 16.86 13.12 13.63
N ALA A 266 16.65 14.43 13.66
CA ALA A 266 15.93 15.14 12.62
C ALA A 266 16.49 16.54 12.33
N VAL A 267 16.24 17.00 11.10
CA VAL A 267 16.54 18.36 10.63
C VAL A 267 15.29 19.04 10.12
N ALA A 268 15.14 20.31 10.46
CA ALA A 268 14.13 21.18 9.88
C ALA A 268 14.60 21.64 8.48
N GLY A 269 13.67 21.88 7.56
CA GLY A 269 13.96 22.43 6.23
C GLY A 269 12.70 22.90 5.51
N ASN A 270 12.84 23.37 4.27
CA ASN A 270 11.69 23.68 3.42
C ASN A 270 11.15 22.41 2.77
N PRO A 271 9.83 22.25 2.54
CA PRO A 271 9.28 21.09 1.83
C PRO A 271 9.81 20.97 0.40
N ARG A 272 9.87 19.74 -0.13
CA ARG A 272 10.28 19.50 -1.52
C ARG A 272 9.16 19.83 -2.49
N LYS A 273 9.54 20.21 -3.72
CA LYS A 273 8.62 20.35 -4.85
C LYS A 273 7.92 19.02 -5.11
N GLY A 274 6.71 19.11 -5.64
CA GLY A 274 5.98 17.97 -6.18
C GLY A 274 6.21 17.91 -7.68
N GLY A 275 5.85 16.79 -8.28
CA GLY A 275 6.19 16.53 -9.67
C GLY A 275 5.88 15.09 -10.08
N PRO A 276 6.10 14.76 -11.35
CA PRO A 276 5.99 13.38 -11.79
C PRO A 276 7.13 12.58 -11.19
N VAL A 277 6.81 11.49 -10.49
CA VAL A 277 7.80 10.51 -10.03
C VAL A 277 8.35 9.73 -11.22
N TRP A 278 7.45 9.41 -12.16
CA TRP A 278 7.76 8.99 -13.52
C TRP A 278 6.61 9.28 -14.48
N PHE A 279 6.90 9.32 -15.77
CA PHE A 279 5.92 9.44 -16.84
C PHE A 279 6.45 8.86 -18.16
N GLY A 280 5.57 8.19 -18.90
CA GLY A 280 5.91 7.51 -20.16
C GLY A 280 6.60 6.16 -19.95
N GLU A 281 6.62 5.33 -21.01
CA GLU A 281 7.13 3.96 -20.97
C GLU A 281 8.63 3.88 -20.65
N ASP A 282 9.43 4.86 -21.11
CA ASP A 282 10.88 4.84 -20.92
C ASP A 282 11.28 5.09 -19.47
N ASP A 283 10.72 6.13 -18.84
CA ASP A 283 11.00 6.44 -17.44
C ASP A 283 10.40 5.38 -16.51
N ALA A 284 9.20 4.88 -16.81
CA ALA A 284 8.60 3.77 -16.06
C ALA A 284 9.43 2.48 -16.14
N ARG A 285 10.07 2.21 -17.29
CA ARG A 285 11.01 1.08 -17.45
C ARG A 285 12.26 1.26 -16.59
N GLU A 286 12.77 2.48 -16.45
CA GLU A 286 13.90 2.77 -15.55
C GLU A 286 13.49 2.59 -14.08
N ALA A 287 12.33 3.13 -13.70
CA ALA A 287 11.76 2.94 -12.35
C ALA A 287 11.50 1.46 -12.02
N LEU A 288 11.12 0.63 -13.00
CA LEU A 288 11.00 -0.82 -12.84
C LEU A 288 12.35 -1.47 -12.52
N VAL A 289 13.42 -1.10 -13.23
CA VAL A 289 14.77 -1.62 -12.96
C VAL A 289 15.22 -1.20 -11.55
N GLU A 290 15.05 0.07 -11.20
CA GLU A 290 15.32 0.58 -9.86
C GLU A 290 14.51 -0.17 -8.78
N THR A 291 13.26 -0.55 -9.09
CA THR A 291 12.40 -1.32 -8.18
C THR A 291 12.96 -2.72 -7.95
N VAL A 292 13.46 -3.39 -8.99
CA VAL A 292 14.13 -4.69 -8.85
C VAL A 292 15.41 -4.58 -8.03
N GLU A 293 16.17 -3.50 -8.20
CA GLU A 293 17.36 -3.24 -7.39
C GLU A 293 17.01 -2.90 -5.93
N ALA A 294 15.94 -2.14 -5.69
CA ALA A 294 15.45 -1.83 -4.35
C ALA A 294 14.95 -3.09 -3.62
N ALA A 295 14.30 -4.01 -4.34
CA ALA A 295 13.90 -5.31 -3.79
C ALA A 295 15.10 -6.15 -3.36
N ASP A 296 16.26 -6.02 -4.02
CA ASP A 296 17.52 -6.63 -3.56
C ASP A 296 18.02 -5.99 -2.27
N ARG A 297 18.05 -4.65 -2.20
CA ARG A 297 18.52 -3.91 -1.01
C ARG A 297 17.67 -4.21 0.24
N ILE A 298 16.35 -4.26 0.07
CA ILE A 298 15.39 -4.38 1.19
C ILE A 298 15.07 -5.84 1.51
N GLY A 299 14.86 -6.65 0.48
CA GLY A 299 14.34 -8.02 0.60
C GLY A 299 15.35 -9.13 0.28
N GLN A 300 16.62 -8.79 0.02
CA GLN A 300 17.67 -9.77 -0.36
C GLN A 300 17.29 -10.60 -1.61
N LEU A 301 16.58 -9.99 -2.56
CA LEU A 301 16.05 -10.65 -3.75
C LEU A 301 17.09 -11.53 -4.46
N ARG A 302 18.31 -11.05 -4.71
CA ARG A 302 19.34 -11.87 -5.38
C ARG A 302 19.74 -13.07 -4.53
N GLY A 303 19.88 -12.88 -3.21
CA GLY A 303 20.13 -13.97 -2.27
C GLY A 303 19.05 -15.05 -2.32
N ILE A 304 17.78 -14.64 -2.39
CA ILE A 304 16.64 -15.56 -2.56
C ILE A 304 16.74 -16.30 -3.90
N LEU A 305 16.96 -15.58 -5.00
CA LEU A 305 17.08 -16.18 -6.33
C LEU A 305 18.23 -17.19 -6.40
N ASP A 306 19.39 -16.85 -5.86
CA ASP A 306 20.56 -17.72 -5.84
C ASP A 306 20.34 -18.96 -4.98
N ALA A 307 19.66 -18.80 -3.82
CA ALA A 307 19.27 -19.92 -2.97
C ALA A 307 18.33 -20.88 -3.70
N VAL A 308 17.27 -20.36 -4.33
CA VAL A 308 16.31 -21.18 -5.09
C VAL A 308 17.01 -21.89 -6.25
N ARG A 309 17.77 -21.17 -7.07
CA ARG A 309 18.51 -21.73 -8.22
C ARG A 309 19.48 -22.85 -7.84
N SER A 310 20.11 -22.73 -6.67
CA SER A 310 21.07 -23.71 -6.17
C SER A 310 20.43 -24.98 -5.64
N HIS A 311 19.15 -24.92 -5.26
CA HIS A 311 18.41 -26.02 -4.64
C HIS A 311 17.19 -26.47 -5.45
N ARG A 312 17.09 -26.08 -6.73
CA ARG A 312 15.98 -26.50 -7.59
C ARG A 312 15.84 -28.02 -7.64
N ILE A 313 14.60 -28.48 -7.68
CA ILE A 313 14.20 -29.87 -7.84
C ILE A 313 13.40 -30.05 -9.14
N GLU A 314 13.13 -31.29 -9.52
CA GLU A 314 12.37 -31.59 -10.75
C GLU A 314 10.95 -30.99 -10.71
N ASP A 315 10.31 -30.98 -9.53
CA ASP A 315 8.95 -30.46 -9.32
C ASP A 315 8.84 -28.92 -9.49
N ASP A 316 9.97 -28.20 -9.50
CA ASP A 316 9.98 -26.75 -9.78
C ASP A 316 9.75 -26.47 -11.28
N PHE A 317 9.86 -27.48 -12.14
CA PHE A 317 9.68 -27.36 -13.58
C PHE A 317 8.32 -27.88 -14.03
N SER A 318 7.70 -27.15 -14.96
CA SER A 318 6.56 -27.65 -15.71
C SER A 318 7.00 -28.71 -16.74
N SER A 319 6.02 -29.31 -17.42
CA SER A 319 6.27 -30.18 -18.57
C SER A 319 6.86 -29.47 -19.81
N HIS A 320 6.92 -28.14 -19.82
CA HIS A 320 7.48 -27.39 -20.94
C HIS A 320 9.01 -27.41 -20.94
N TRP A 321 9.58 -27.52 -22.14
CA TRP A 321 11.01 -27.37 -22.33
C TRP A 321 11.47 -25.93 -22.06
N SER A 322 12.61 -25.78 -21.39
CA SER A 322 13.28 -24.50 -21.15
C SER A 322 14.79 -24.68 -20.97
N TYR A 323 15.54 -23.60 -21.18
CA TYR A 323 16.98 -23.59 -20.93
C TYR A 323 17.30 -23.86 -19.46
N ALA A 324 16.50 -23.36 -18.52
CA ALA A 324 16.67 -23.62 -17.09
C ALA A 324 16.49 -25.11 -16.76
N ARG A 325 15.49 -25.78 -17.36
CA ARG A 325 15.26 -27.22 -17.19
C ARG A 325 16.39 -28.03 -17.80
N GLU A 326 16.83 -27.68 -19.02
CA GLU A 326 17.94 -28.34 -19.69
C GLU A 326 19.26 -28.19 -18.91
N ASP A 327 19.53 -27.02 -18.33
CA ASP A 327 20.70 -26.80 -17.47
C ASP A 327 20.61 -27.60 -16.16
N PHE A 328 19.42 -27.67 -15.55
CA PHE A 328 19.17 -28.53 -14.39
C PHE A 328 19.41 -30.02 -14.70
N GLU A 329 18.82 -30.54 -15.78
CA GLU A 329 18.99 -31.95 -16.20
C GLU A 329 20.46 -32.26 -16.53
N ARG A 330 21.17 -31.33 -17.20
CA ARG A 330 22.63 -31.45 -17.43
C ARG A 330 23.42 -31.51 -16.12
N LYS A 331 23.06 -30.69 -15.13
CA LYS A 331 23.68 -30.69 -13.80
C LYS A 331 23.38 -31.96 -13.00
N LEU A 332 22.19 -32.52 -13.14
CA LEU A 332 21.74 -33.75 -12.46
C LEU A 332 22.39 -35.01 -13.05
N HIS A 333 22.41 -35.14 -14.38
CA HIS A 333 22.93 -36.31 -15.09
C HIS A 333 24.45 -36.28 -15.37
N GLY A 334 25.17 -35.33 -14.77
CA GLY A 334 26.63 -35.20 -14.91
C GLY A 334 27.39 -36.38 -14.29
N LYS A 335 28.19 -37.09 -15.11
CA LYS A 335 28.92 -38.34 -14.79
C LYS A 335 29.87 -38.33 -13.57
N ARG A 336 30.06 -37.21 -12.86
CA ARG A 336 31.03 -37.06 -11.76
C ARG A 336 30.47 -36.53 -10.44
N ARG A 337 29.14 -36.41 -10.28
CA ARG A 337 28.56 -35.85 -9.04
C ARG A 337 28.12 -36.93 -8.06
N LYS A 338 28.54 -36.77 -6.80
CA LYS A 338 27.97 -37.47 -5.64
C LYS A 338 26.77 -36.66 -5.19
N ILE A 339 25.57 -37.26 -5.21
CA ILE A 339 24.35 -36.64 -4.69
C ILE A 339 24.53 -36.50 -3.17
N LYS A 340 24.61 -35.26 -2.67
CA LYS A 340 24.57 -34.96 -1.24
C LYS A 340 23.15 -34.53 -0.89
N VAL A 341 22.36 -35.47 -0.35
CA VAL A 341 21.06 -35.14 0.23
C VAL A 341 21.33 -34.41 1.54
N THR A 342 20.89 -33.15 1.63
CA THR A 342 20.95 -32.36 2.86
C THR A 342 19.52 -32.13 3.30
N PHE A 343 19.14 -32.71 4.43
CA PHE A 343 17.87 -32.39 5.09
C PHE A 343 18.05 -31.04 5.77
N VAL A 344 17.28 -30.06 5.34
CA VAL A 344 17.19 -28.75 6.00
C VAL A 344 15.84 -28.73 6.71
N GLU A 345 15.86 -28.81 8.04
CA GLU A 345 14.70 -28.44 8.85
C GLU A 345 14.53 -26.93 8.72
N LEU A 346 13.43 -26.50 8.13
CA LEU A 346 13.05 -25.10 8.13
C LEU A 346 12.56 -24.77 9.54
N THR A 347 13.35 -24.02 10.30
CA THR A 347 12.83 -23.31 11.46
C THR A 347 11.87 -22.23 10.95
N ASP A 348 10.58 -22.36 11.30
CA ASP A 348 9.46 -21.47 10.97
C ASP A 348 9.64 -20.03 11.50
N THR A 349 10.63 -19.31 10.96
CA THR A 349 10.86 -17.89 11.25
C THR A 349 11.11 -17.10 9.98
N ILE A 350 10.32 -17.36 8.93
CA ILE A 350 10.18 -16.40 7.84
C ILE A 350 8.95 -15.56 8.22
N PRO A 351 9.11 -14.29 8.62
CA PRO A 351 7.96 -13.42 8.81
C PRO A 351 7.27 -13.26 7.46
N VAL A 352 6.14 -13.96 7.31
CA VAL A 352 5.20 -13.71 6.23
C VAL A 352 4.51 -12.41 6.60
N GLN A 353 4.90 -11.31 5.94
CA GLN A 353 4.12 -10.08 5.97
C GLN A 353 2.70 -10.44 5.52
N GLY A 354 1.76 -10.40 6.46
CA GLY A 354 0.36 -10.72 6.20
C GLY A 354 -0.32 -9.61 5.39
N PRO A 355 -1.57 -9.81 4.97
CA PRO A 355 -2.35 -8.80 4.26
C PRO A 355 -2.68 -7.57 5.13
N GLU A 356 -2.41 -7.62 6.43
CA GLU A 356 -2.52 -6.48 7.34
C GLU A 356 -1.12 -6.05 7.77
N SER A 357 -0.93 -4.73 7.88
CA SER A 357 0.29 -4.12 8.38
C SER A 357 0.66 -4.69 9.77
N GLU A 358 1.96 -4.95 10.03
CA GLU A 358 2.45 -5.34 11.36
C GLU A 358 2.02 -4.37 12.46
N ILE A 359 1.91 -3.07 12.17
CA ILE A 359 1.38 -2.05 13.07
C ILE A 359 -0.11 -2.27 13.36
N VAL A 360 -0.93 -2.57 12.34
CA VAL A 360 -2.34 -2.95 12.56
C VAL A 360 -2.41 -4.26 13.34
N GLY A 361 -1.59 -5.25 12.98
CA GLY A 361 -1.43 -6.50 13.72
C GLY A 361 -1.07 -6.27 15.18
N ASN A 362 -0.17 -5.33 15.48
CA ASN A 362 0.25 -4.96 16.83
C ASN A 362 -0.82 -4.18 17.59
N VAL A 363 -1.55 -3.25 16.96
CA VAL A 363 -2.66 -2.52 17.57
C VAL A 363 -3.80 -3.47 17.91
N VAL A 364 -4.20 -4.30 16.95
CA VAL A 364 -5.24 -5.32 17.10
C VAL A 364 -4.83 -6.37 18.12
N THR A 365 -3.55 -6.77 18.13
CA THR A 365 -3.00 -7.67 19.15
C THR A 365 -3.01 -7.00 20.52
N ASN A 366 -2.66 -5.71 20.63
CA ASN A 366 -2.69 -4.97 21.89
C ASN A 366 -4.12 -4.82 22.44
N ASP A 367 -5.08 -4.46 21.57
CA ASP A 367 -6.51 -4.37 21.91
C ASP A 367 -7.06 -5.74 22.33
N PHE A 368 -6.68 -6.81 21.62
CA PHE A 368 -7.04 -8.18 22.00
C PHE A 368 -6.39 -8.59 23.33
N LEU A 369 -5.09 -8.32 23.53
CA LEU A 369 -4.36 -8.61 24.77
C LEU A 369 -4.97 -7.87 25.97
N ALA A 370 -5.54 -6.67 25.77
CA ALA A 370 -6.23 -5.91 26.80
C ALA A 370 -7.51 -6.60 27.28
N LEU A 371 -8.20 -7.34 26.40
CA LEU A 371 -9.41 -8.11 26.71
C LEU A 371 -9.12 -9.43 27.44
N LEU A 372 -7.92 -9.97 27.30
CA LEU A 372 -7.54 -11.24 27.92
C LEU A 372 -7.25 -11.10 29.42
N ASP A 373 -7.59 -12.16 30.18
CA ASP A 373 -7.12 -12.31 31.56
C ASP A 373 -5.58 -12.39 31.63
N ALA A 374 -5.01 -12.05 32.79
CA ALA A 374 -3.55 -11.97 32.95
C ALA A 374 -2.79 -13.25 32.56
N ARG A 375 -3.39 -14.43 32.74
CA ARG A 375 -2.76 -15.72 32.43
C ARG A 375 -2.92 -16.09 30.95
N ASN A 376 -4.02 -15.72 30.31
CA ASN A 376 -4.23 -15.86 28.87
C ASN A 376 -3.33 -14.90 28.09
N ARG A 377 -3.19 -13.65 28.57
CA ARG A 377 -2.27 -12.66 28.03
C ARG A 377 -0.82 -13.17 27.99
N GLN A 378 -0.35 -13.76 29.09
CA GLN A 378 0.99 -14.35 29.16
C GLN A 378 1.20 -15.48 28.14
N ILE A 379 0.19 -16.31 27.89
CA ILE A 379 0.26 -17.36 26.86
C ILE A 379 0.37 -16.74 25.46
N VAL A 380 -0.43 -15.71 25.15
CA VAL A 380 -0.36 -15.03 23.85
C VAL A 380 0.96 -14.30 23.64
N VAL A 381 1.52 -13.67 24.68
CA VAL A 381 2.87 -13.07 24.63
C VAL A 381 3.94 -14.12 24.34
N LEU A 382 3.87 -15.29 24.99
CA LEU A 382 4.82 -16.38 24.72
C LEU A 382 4.70 -16.91 23.29
N LEU A 383 3.48 -17.10 22.79
CA LEU A 383 3.25 -17.47 21.38
C LEU A 383 3.81 -16.41 20.42
N ASN A 384 3.59 -15.13 20.71
CA ASN A 384 4.08 -14.02 19.88
C ASN A 384 5.61 -13.90 19.90
N SER A 385 6.24 -14.30 21.01
CA SER A 385 7.70 -14.40 21.12
C SER A 385 8.30 -15.66 20.47
N GLY A 386 7.49 -16.47 19.79
CA GLY A 386 7.93 -17.66 19.04
C GLY A 386 7.89 -18.98 19.81
N VAL A 387 7.41 -19.00 21.05
CA VAL A 387 7.25 -20.23 21.83
C VAL A 387 5.90 -20.88 21.48
N THR A 388 5.91 -21.90 20.63
CA THR A 388 4.69 -22.56 20.13
C THR A 388 4.38 -23.91 20.81
N SER A 389 5.35 -24.47 21.55
CA SER A 389 5.18 -25.76 22.23
C SER A 389 4.32 -25.62 23.50
N LYS A 390 3.19 -26.33 23.55
CA LYS A 390 2.29 -26.35 24.72
C LYS A 390 2.96 -26.85 26.00
N SER A 391 3.94 -27.75 25.87
CA SER A 391 4.71 -28.29 26.99
C SER A 391 5.70 -27.27 27.51
N GLU A 392 6.35 -26.52 26.61
CA GLU A 392 7.32 -25.47 26.93
C GLU A 392 6.63 -24.27 27.58
N ILE A 393 5.47 -23.85 27.05
CA ILE A 393 4.61 -22.83 27.67
C ILE A 393 4.13 -23.28 29.06
N ALA A 394 3.80 -24.57 29.24
CA ALA A 394 3.37 -25.09 30.53
C ALA A 394 4.50 -25.02 31.56
N GLU A 395 5.73 -25.38 31.17
CA GLU A 395 6.92 -25.29 32.01
C GLU A 395 7.24 -23.85 32.40
N MET A 396 7.29 -22.93 31.43
CA MET A 396 7.60 -21.52 31.67
C MET A 396 6.57 -20.80 32.55
N LEU A 397 5.30 -21.19 32.46
CA LEU A 397 4.21 -20.59 33.25
C LEU A 397 3.88 -21.38 34.53
N GLY A 398 4.66 -22.43 34.85
CA GLY A 398 4.50 -23.22 36.08
C GLY A 398 3.22 -24.06 36.14
N TYR A 399 2.67 -24.47 34.98
CA TYR A 399 1.53 -25.38 34.92
C TYR A 399 1.98 -26.84 35.13
N ALA A 400 1.20 -27.59 35.92
CA ALA A 400 1.46 -29.00 36.18
C ALA A 400 1.31 -29.92 34.94
N SER A 401 0.63 -29.46 33.87
CA SER A 401 0.52 -30.20 32.60
C SER A 401 0.15 -29.31 31.42
N HIS A 402 0.50 -29.75 30.21
CA HIS A 402 0.12 -29.11 28.94
C HIS A 402 -1.41 -29.07 28.69
N SER A 403 -2.19 -29.84 29.47
CA SER A 403 -3.66 -29.83 29.39
C SER A 403 -4.26 -28.50 29.87
N ALA A 404 -3.62 -27.83 30.84
CA ALA A 404 -4.05 -26.52 31.34
C ALA A 404 -3.83 -25.43 30.28
N VAL A 405 -2.69 -25.47 29.59
CA VAL A 405 -2.39 -24.60 28.45
C VAL A 405 -3.37 -24.84 27.31
N SER A 406 -3.69 -26.10 27.00
CA SER A 406 -4.67 -26.45 25.95
C SER A 406 -6.07 -25.89 26.22
N LYS A 407 -6.54 -25.94 27.47
CA LYS A 407 -7.84 -25.34 27.86
C LYS A 407 -7.84 -23.82 27.70
N ARG A 408 -6.74 -23.16 28.08
CA ARG A 408 -6.59 -21.72 27.94
C ARG A 408 -6.50 -21.28 26.48
N LEU A 409 -5.77 -22.01 25.63
CA LEU A 409 -5.75 -21.78 24.19
C LEU A 409 -7.14 -21.89 23.56
N ALA A 410 -7.95 -22.86 23.99
CA ALA A 410 -9.34 -22.98 23.54
C ALA A 410 -10.26 -21.84 24.05
N GLN A 411 -9.91 -21.20 25.17
CA GLN A 411 -10.60 -20.00 25.63
C GLN A 411 -10.16 -18.77 24.84
N ILE A 412 -8.85 -18.56 24.68
CA ILE A 412 -8.25 -17.49 23.87
C ILE A 412 -8.83 -17.55 22.44
N ARG A 413 -8.93 -18.73 21.84
CA ARG A 413 -9.50 -18.90 20.49
C ARG A 413 -10.96 -18.46 20.40
N ARG A 414 -11.78 -18.79 21.40
CA ARG A 414 -13.20 -18.36 21.43
C ARG A 414 -13.34 -16.85 21.66
N GLU A 415 -12.48 -16.28 22.51
CA GLU A 415 -12.42 -14.83 22.74
C GLU A 415 -11.95 -14.10 21.48
N ALA A 416 -10.97 -14.66 20.76
CA ALA A 416 -10.51 -14.16 19.46
C ALA A 416 -11.63 -14.22 18.42
N GLU A 417 -12.27 -15.38 18.23
CA GLU A 417 -13.42 -15.53 17.32
C GLU A 417 -14.50 -14.48 17.61
N THR A 418 -14.84 -14.27 18.88
CA THR A 418 -15.84 -13.25 19.26
C THR A 418 -15.37 -11.81 19.00
N PHE A 419 -14.09 -11.52 19.17
CA PHE A 419 -13.52 -10.19 18.97
C PHE A 419 -13.39 -9.85 17.47
N PHE A 420 -12.91 -10.81 16.67
CA PHE A 420 -12.70 -10.67 15.23
C PHE A 420 -13.98 -10.83 14.40
N ASP A 421 -15.04 -11.45 14.92
CA ASP A 421 -16.35 -11.48 14.25
C ASP A 421 -17.19 -10.20 14.49
N ARG A 422 -16.75 -9.32 15.40
CA ARG A 422 -17.45 -8.08 15.78
C ARG A 422 -16.87 -6.79 15.18
N ASN A 423 -15.63 -6.85 14.69
CA ASN A 423 -14.93 -5.79 13.96
C ASN A 423 -14.81 -6.20 12.49
#